data_AF-C7P1H1-F1
#
_entry.id   AF-C7P1H1-F1
#
_cell.length_a   1.000
_cell.length_b   1.000
_cell.length_c   1.000
_cell.angle_alpha   90.00
_cell.angle_beta   90.00
_cell.angle_gamma   90.00
#
_symmetry.space_group_name_H-M   'P 1'
#
loop_
_entity.id
_entity.type
_entity.pdbx_description
1 polymer ?
#
loop_
_entity_poly.entity_id
_entity_poly.type
_entity_poly.pdbx_seq_one_letter_code
_entity_poly.pdbx_strand_id
1 'polypeptide(L)'
;MVPLDDPSRPTRRSVLRRGATAVAIGLTTGLSGCTGSLPPLSSKPRYGRVDVPDAGPPKYRRWLPAGWDSETDEDWVITYAEPGPFEGPVPEEFVARRGFHKLELDYFGIGYENYDSLTITNLATVIEAEFTADDVAATLADTGYEPDGSYRSYDVYSRSDVRRRAAVRDGVVVWASANEHNAPDIEGTIDAGHGHTERYHEQNDAFEAVTDAAGASRMLYIGGSHPGLNPEIAELGADAFRIDDGVAYHLLIERYESAADNSADRTKSALEQQRHELTKEARTVDVEADGRFATVSARVPTRPNRERDPIDDPPQVTWGGNFDPAARTVTLRHEAGESADSDLICYDIDTPEDGGEVEKKPLWPDQKTVSTGDETTIDLSDEPTADGIRVVYGPADDVGFRMLFSLPLEDER
;
A
#
# COMPACT_ATOMS: atom_id res chain seq x y z
N MET A 1 62.38 21.35 1.80
CA MET A 1 62.58 19.92 2.08
C MET A 1 61.35 19.50 2.89
N VAL A 2 60.17 19.58 2.27
CA VAL A 2 59.45 18.51 1.53
C VAL A 2 59.17 17.30 2.43
N PRO A 3 57.92 17.08 2.86
CA PRO A 3 57.50 15.93 3.65
C PRO A 3 57.59 14.62 2.86
N LEU A 4 57.73 13.51 3.59
CA LEU A 4 57.67 12.15 3.07
C LEU A 4 56.23 11.82 2.64
N ASP A 5 56.09 11.45 1.37
CA ASP A 5 54.87 10.96 0.76
C ASP A 5 54.46 9.57 1.30
N ASP A 6 53.18 9.47 1.60
CA ASP A 6 52.43 8.25 1.89
C ASP A 6 52.24 7.42 0.60
N PRO A 7 52.62 6.12 0.53
CA PRO A 7 52.27 5.30 -0.61
C PRO A 7 50.80 4.90 -0.57
N SER A 8 50.02 5.71 -1.27
CA SER A 8 48.67 5.51 -1.83
C SER A 8 48.20 4.04 -1.95
N ARG A 9 47.03 3.79 -1.36
CA ARG A 9 46.18 2.61 -1.59
C ARG A 9 45.70 2.55 -3.05
N PRO A 10 45.80 1.40 -3.74
CA PRO A 10 45.26 1.26 -5.08
C PRO A 10 43.72 1.15 -5.07
N THR A 11 43.08 2.05 -5.81
CA THR A 11 41.63 2.13 -6.04
C THR A 11 41.15 1.14 -7.11
N ARG A 12 39.84 0.84 -7.05
CA ARG A 12 38.99 -0.17 -7.74
C ARG A 12 39.13 -0.38 -9.27
N ARG A 13 40.14 0.13 -9.97
CA ARG A 13 40.26 0.06 -11.45
C ARG A 13 41.30 -0.90 -12.03
N SER A 14 41.88 -1.81 -11.24
CA SER A 14 42.95 -2.71 -11.71
C SER A 14 42.62 -4.21 -11.78
N VAL A 15 41.37 -4.65 -11.58
CA VAL A 15 41.01 -6.08 -11.59
C VAL A 15 39.92 -6.42 -12.62
N LEU A 16 40.03 -5.88 -13.83
CA LEU A 16 39.29 -6.41 -15.00
C LEU A 16 40.23 -6.54 -16.19
N ARG A 17 41.18 -7.48 -16.08
CA ARG A 17 41.87 -8.09 -17.22
C ARG A 17 42.69 -9.30 -16.74
N ARG A 18 42.04 -10.46 -16.63
CA ARG A 18 42.64 -11.79 -16.91
C ARG A 18 41.62 -12.90 -16.71
N GLY A 19 41.35 -13.62 -17.81
CA GLY A 19 41.23 -15.08 -17.77
C GLY A 19 39.83 -15.65 -17.67
N ALA A 20 39.22 -15.88 -18.83
CA ALA A 20 38.17 -16.87 -19.02
C ALA A 20 38.78 -18.29 -18.97
N THR A 21 38.25 -19.17 -18.11
CA THR A 21 38.22 -20.63 -18.35
C THR A 21 37.02 -21.23 -17.60
N ALA A 22 36.19 -21.97 -18.33
CA ALA A 22 34.96 -22.61 -17.85
C ALA A 22 35.21 -23.93 -17.10
N VAL A 23 34.46 -24.19 -16.03
CA VAL A 23 34.04 -25.54 -15.60
C VAL A 23 32.61 -25.43 -15.07
N ALA A 24 31.70 -26.18 -15.70
CA ALA A 24 30.31 -26.35 -15.31
C ALA A 24 30.19 -27.47 -14.26
N ILE A 25 29.69 -27.15 -13.06
CA ILE A 25 29.11 -28.11 -12.12
C ILE A 25 27.94 -27.39 -11.42
N GLY A 26 26.76 -28.01 -11.47
CA GLY A 26 25.50 -27.41 -11.04
C GLY A 26 25.31 -27.32 -9.54
N LEU A 27 24.63 -26.25 -9.14
CA LEU A 27 23.85 -26.10 -7.91
C LEU A 27 22.64 -25.23 -8.29
N THR A 28 21.44 -25.81 -8.27
CA THR A 28 20.18 -25.08 -8.33
C THR A 28 19.87 -24.58 -6.93
N THR A 29 20.37 -23.40 -6.59
CA THR A 29 19.97 -22.61 -5.43
C THR A 29 19.15 -21.44 -5.95
N GLY A 30 17.85 -21.44 -5.62
CA GLY A 30 16.90 -20.40 -6.02
C GLY A 30 17.26 -19.08 -5.35
N LEU A 31 17.78 -18.15 -6.16
CA LEU A 31 17.88 -16.74 -5.84
C LEU A 31 16.62 -16.06 -6.36
N SER A 32 15.56 -15.99 -5.56
CA SER A 32 14.47 -15.04 -5.74
C SER A 32 14.86 -13.71 -5.09
N GLY A 33 15.84 -13.06 -5.73
CA GLY A 33 16.35 -11.75 -5.37
C GLY A 33 17.13 -11.23 -6.57
N CYS A 34 16.45 -10.46 -7.42
CA CYS A 34 17.06 -9.69 -8.51
C CYS A 34 17.94 -10.47 -9.51
N THR A 35 17.42 -11.53 -10.13
CA THR A 35 17.69 -11.74 -11.56
C THR A 35 16.38 -11.98 -12.26
N GLY A 36 16.01 -11.05 -13.12
CA GLY A 36 14.85 -11.17 -13.97
C GLY A 36 14.88 -12.52 -14.67
N SER A 37 13.80 -13.28 -14.49
CA SER A 37 13.24 -13.94 -15.65
C SER A 37 13.16 -12.85 -16.72
N LEU A 38 14.04 -12.91 -17.71
CA LEU A 38 13.82 -12.17 -18.94
C LEU A 38 12.35 -12.39 -19.27
N PRO A 39 11.52 -11.33 -19.34
CA PRO A 39 10.13 -11.50 -19.68
C PRO A 39 10.12 -12.36 -20.94
N PRO A 40 9.28 -13.40 -21.00
CA PRO A 40 9.29 -14.31 -22.14
C PRO A 40 9.32 -13.46 -23.42
N LEU A 41 10.35 -13.68 -24.25
CA LEU A 41 10.46 -13.10 -25.58
C LEU A 41 9.29 -13.60 -26.42
N SER A 42 8.06 -13.14 -26.19
CA SER A 42 6.93 -13.51 -27.00
C SER A 42 5.76 -12.54 -26.88
N SER A 43 5.49 -11.91 -28.02
CA SER A 43 4.38 -11.05 -28.43
C SER A 43 4.35 -9.63 -27.86
N LYS A 44 4.62 -8.64 -28.73
CA LYS A 44 4.32 -7.21 -28.54
C LYS A 44 2.85 -7.00 -28.12
N PRO A 45 2.50 -5.90 -27.43
CA PRO A 45 1.11 -5.59 -27.09
C PRO A 45 0.26 -5.62 -28.36
N ARG A 46 -0.94 -6.21 -28.29
CA ARG A 46 -1.88 -6.09 -29.41
C ARG A 46 -2.61 -4.77 -29.25
N TYR A 47 -2.31 -3.84 -30.14
CA TYR A 47 -3.01 -2.56 -30.15
C TYR A 47 -4.38 -2.71 -30.81
N GLY A 48 -5.40 -2.13 -30.18
CA GLY A 48 -6.76 -2.13 -30.67
C GLY A 48 -7.67 -1.39 -29.70
N ARG A 49 -8.84 -0.97 -30.19
CA ARG A 49 -9.80 -0.21 -29.40
C ARG A 49 -10.23 -0.97 -28.16
N VAL A 50 -10.23 -0.30 -27.01
CA VAL A 50 -10.73 -0.82 -25.74
C VAL A 50 -11.83 0.11 -25.24
N ASP A 51 -13.09 -0.33 -25.32
CA ASP A 51 -14.21 0.43 -24.79
C ASP A 51 -14.29 0.21 -23.27
N VAL A 52 -13.76 1.18 -22.51
CA VAL A 52 -13.77 1.15 -21.05
C VAL A 52 -15.09 1.73 -20.52
N PRO A 53 -15.73 1.13 -19.50
CA PRO A 53 -16.92 1.69 -18.87
C PRO A 53 -16.64 3.06 -18.24
N ASP A 54 -17.67 3.91 -18.22
CA ASP A 54 -17.64 5.19 -17.52
C ASP A 54 -17.51 4.97 -16.01
N ALA A 55 -16.73 5.83 -15.35
CA ALA A 55 -16.66 5.86 -13.89
C ALA A 55 -17.70 6.82 -13.30
N GLY A 56 -18.09 6.57 -12.05
CA GLY A 56 -18.88 7.53 -11.28
C GLY A 56 -18.11 8.83 -11.02
N PRO A 57 -18.76 9.87 -10.50
CA PRO A 57 -18.07 11.10 -10.13
C PRO A 57 -17.00 10.83 -9.05
N PRO A 58 -15.83 11.52 -9.07
CA PRO A 58 -14.71 11.25 -8.18
C PRO A 58 -14.96 11.77 -6.75
N LYS A 59 -15.90 11.16 -6.02
CA LYS A 59 -16.34 11.64 -4.70
C LYS A 59 -15.23 11.64 -3.65
N TYR A 60 -14.27 10.73 -3.76
CA TYR A 60 -13.15 10.58 -2.83
C TYR A 60 -12.30 11.84 -2.68
N ARG A 61 -12.19 12.66 -3.75
CA ARG A 61 -11.34 13.85 -3.77
C ARG A 61 -11.80 14.95 -2.81
N ARG A 62 -13.02 14.81 -2.25
CA ARG A 62 -13.55 15.74 -1.26
C ARG A 62 -12.84 15.67 0.09
N TRP A 63 -12.22 14.53 0.40
CA TRP A 63 -11.56 14.29 1.68
C TRP A 63 -10.18 14.95 1.77
N LEU A 64 -9.69 15.55 0.68
CA LEU A 64 -8.36 16.18 0.64
C LEU A 64 -8.49 17.70 0.80
N PRO A 65 -7.95 18.26 1.90
CA PRO A 65 -7.84 19.72 2.04
C PRO A 65 -6.84 20.25 1.00
N ALA A 66 -6.97 21.53 0.62
CA ALA A 66 -6.08 22.12 -0.38
C ALA A 66 -4.62 22.28 0.07
N GLY A 67 -4.40 22.32 1.38
CA GLY A 67 -3.10 22.28 1.98
C GLY A 67 -3.15 21.49 3.28
N TRP A 68 -1.98 21.06 3.70
CA TRP A 68 -1.71 20.43 4.98
C TRP A 68 -0.38 20.99 5.49
N ASP A 69 -0.21 21.06 6.80
CA ASP A 69 1.07 21.44 7.39
C ASP A 69 2.02 20.24 7.25
N SER A 70 2.64 20.08 6.07
CA SER A 70 3.71 19.11 5.87
C SER A 70 5.07 19.74 6.19
N GLU A 71 5.86 19.05 7.01
CA GLU A 71 7.28 19.37 7.18
C GLU A 71 8.12 18.91 5.97
N THR A 72 7.50 18.18 5.03
CA THR A 72 8.10 17.61 3.82
C THR A 72 7.56 18.28 2.56
N ASP A 73 8.38 18.34 1.50
CA ASP A 73 7.97 18.79 0.16
C ASP A 73 7.22 17.67 -0.62
N GLU A 74 6.48 16.80 0.08
CA GLU A 74 5.83 15.65 -0.53
C GLU A 74 4.53 16.02 -1.25
N ASP A 75 4.34 15.46 -2.45
CA ASP A 75 3.08 15.56 -3.18
C ASP A 75 1.99 14.72 -2.51
N TRP A 76 0.73 15.10 -2.77
CA TRP A 76 -0.42 14.30 -2.37
C TRP A 76 -0.35 12.91 -3.00
N VAL A 77 -0.48 11.89 -2.16
CA VAL A 77 -0.77 10.52 -2.58
C VAL A 77 -2.19 10.21 -2.17
N ILE A 78 -2.96 9.66 -3.10
CA ILE A 78 -4.31 9.19 -2.82
C ILE A 78 -4.53 7.82 -3.42
N THR A 79 -5.00 6.91 -2.57
CA THR A 79 -5.54 5.62 -2.98
C THR A 79 -7.04 5.63 -2.73
N TYR A 80 -7.80 5.16 -3.70
CA TYR A 80 -9.24 4.96 -3.57
C TYR A 80 -9.59 3.54 -3.99
N ALA A 81 -10.45 2.90 -3.21
CA ALA A 81 -10.99 1.60 -3.52
C ALA A 81 -12.50 1.59 -3.33
N GLU A 82 -13.14 0.93 -4.30
CA GLU A 82 -14.34 0.12 -4.22
C GLU A 82 -14.03 -1.28 -3.64
N PRO A 83 -14.13 -1.64 -2.35
CA PRO A 83 -13.75 -2.98 -1.91
C PRO A 83 -14.66 -4.09 -2.41
N GLY A 84 -15.97 -4.02 -2.09
CA GLY A 84 -17.07 -4.96 -2.43
C GLY A 84 -16.76 -6.47 -2.32
N PRO A 85 -17.77 -7.34 -2.44
CA PRO A 85 -17.52 -8.76 -2.59
C PRO A 85 -16.92 -9.06 -3.97
N PHE A 86 -15.97 -9.99 -4.01
CA PHE A 86 -15.47 -10.54 -5.27
C PHE A 86 -16.03 -11.94 -5.48
N GLU A 87 -17.14 -12.03 -6.22
CA GLU A 87 -17.62 -13.30 -6.73
C GLU A 87 -16.90 -13.63 -8.05
N GLY A 88 -15.76 -14.32 -7.94
CA GLY A 88 -15.07 -14.88 -9.10
C GLY A 88 -13.66 -14.33 -9.36
N PRO A 89 -13.10 -14.62 -10.54
CA PRO A 89 -11.72 -14.26 -10.83
C PRO A 89 -11.51 -12.75 -10.98
N VAL A 90 -10.48 -12.25 -10.32
CA VAL A 90 -10.01 -10.87 -10.42
C VAL A 90 -8.55 -10.85 -10.90
N PRO A 91 -8.07 -9.75 -11.49
CA PRO A 91 -6.65 -9.59 -11.81
C PRO A 91 -5.75 -9.77 -10.57
N GLU A 92 -4.57 -10.37 -10.74
CA GLU A 92 -3.59 -10.60 -9.66
C GLU A 92 -3.21 -9.28 -8.98
N GLU A 93 -2.96 -8.23 -9.76
CA GLU A 93 -2.70 -6.86 -9.28
C GLU A 93 -3.81 -6.33 -8.38
N PHE A 94 -5.07 -6.65 -8.68
CA PHE A 94 -6.20 -6.20 -7.89
C PHE A 94 -6.22 -6.86 -6.51
N VAL A 95 -5.89 -8.17 -6.44
CA VAL A 95 -5.76 -8.89 -5.17
C VAL A 95 -4.60 -8.33 -4.38
N ALA A 96 -3.41 -8.23 -4.98
CA ALA A 96 -2.22 -7.70 -4.31
C ALA A 96 -2.46 -6.30 -3.73
N ARG A 97 -3.16 -5.43 -4.47
CA ARG A 97 -3.53 -4.09 -4.02
C ARG A 97 -4.60 -4.08 -2.92
N ARG A 98 -5.60 -4.96 -2.99
CA ARG A 98 -6.51 -5.20 -1.86
C ARG A 98 -5.72 -5.60 -0.62
N GLY A 99 -4.72 -6.47 -0.75
CA GLY A 99 -3.85 -6.82 0.35
C GLY A 99 -3.16 -5.61 0.96
N PHE A 100 -2.57 -4.73 0.14
CA PHE A 100 -1.99 -3.46 0.59
C PHE A 100 -2.97 -2.56 1.37
N HIS A 101 -4.24 -2.50 0.98
CA HIS A 101 -5.25 -1.71 1.71
C HIS A 101 -5.63 -2.28 3.08
N LYS A 102 -5.44 -3.59 3.28
CA LYS A 102 -5.74 -4.26 4.55
C LYS A 102 -4.54 -4.23 5.50
N LEU A 103 -3.33 -3.97 5.00
CA LEU A 103 -2.13 -3.88 5.84
C LEU A 103 -2.31 -2.73 6.82
N GLU A 104 -2.05 -3.04 8.09
CA GLU A 104 -1.99 -2.07 9.21
C GLU A 104 -3.28 -1.26 9.46
N LEU A 105 -4.31 -1.44 8.63
CA LEU A 105 -5.65 -0.90 8.79
C LEU A 105 -6.40 -1.68 9.87
N ASP A 106 -6.75 -0.97 10.95
CA ASP A 106 -7.51 -1.55 12.04
C ASP A 106 -8.91 -2.02 11.60
N TYR A 107 -9.43 -3.03 12.32
CA TYR A 107 -10.77 -3.55 12.14
C TYR A 107 -11.77 -2.79 13.02
N PHE A 108 -12.73 -2.12 12.38
CA PHE A 108 -13.75 -1.29 13.02
C PHE A 108 -15.12 -1.98 13.16
N GLY A 109 -15.17 -3.31 13.08
CA GLY A 109 -16.44 -4.06 13.16
C GLY A 109 -17.09 -4.30 11.79
N ILE A 110 -16.45 -3.83 10.72
CA ILE A 110 -16.94 -3.89 9.35
C ILE A 110 -15.88 -4.59 8.50
N GLY A 111 -16.21 -5.73 7.91
CA GLY A 111 -15.32 -6.45 7.01
C GLY A 111 -15.01 -5.63 5.75
N TYR A 112 -13.75 -5.66 5.31
CA TYR A 112 -13.25 -4.89 4.17
C TYR A 112 -14.15 -4.96 2.92
N GLU A 113 -14.68 -6.13 2.58
CA GLU A 113 -15.59 -6.32 1.44
C GLU A 113 -16.93 -5.60 1.55
N ASN A 114 -17.30 -5.13 2.74
CA ASN A 114 -18.56 -4.43 3.00
C ASN A 114 -18.40 -2.91 3.00
N TYR A 115 -17.21 -2.39 2.67
CA TYR A 115 -17.03 -0.95 2.50
C TYR A 115 -17.67 -0.49 1.18
N ASP A 116 -18.42 0.60 1.26
CA ASP A 116 -18.89 1.32 0.08
C ASP A 116 -17.71 2.02 -0.60
N SER A 117 -16.76 2.55 0.20
CA SER A 117 -15.48 3.01 -0.30
C SER A 117 -14.40 3.13 0.78
N LEU A 118 -13.16 3.09 0.34
CA LEU A 118 -11.96 3.35 1.14
C LEU A 118 -11.14 4.44 0.44
N THR A 119 -10.78 5.50 1.15
CA THR A 119 -9.88 6.55 0.64
C THR A 119 -8.69 6.69 1.58
N ILE A 120 -7.48 6.41 1.10
CA ILE A 120 -6.24 6.54 1.86
C ILE A 120 -5.48 7.75 1.32
N THR A 121 -5.01 8.61 2.21
CA THR A 121 -4.25 9.83 1.91
C THR A 121 -3.04 9.93 2.81
N ASN A 122 -2.21 10.97 2.66
CA ASN A 122 -1.12 11.23 3.60
C ASN A 122 -1.60 11.63 5.02
N LEU A 123 -2.88 12.00 5.19
CA LEU A 123 -3.45 12.45 6.48
C LEU A 123 -4.17 11.35 7.24
N ALA A 124 -4.99 10.60 6.52
CA ALA A 124 -5.92 9.66 7.09
C ALA A 124 -6.42 8.67 6.04
N THR A 125 -6.99 7.59 6.55
CA THR A 125 -7.82 6.64 5.84
C THR A 125 -9.28 6.89 6.18
N VAL A 126 -10.12 7.08 5.17
CA VAL A 126 -11.57 7.25 5.31
C VAL A 126 -12.27 6.00 4.82
N ILE A 127 -13.08 5.41 5.70
CA ILE A 127 -13.98 4.29 5.38
C ILE A 127 -15.39 4.84 5.32
N GLU A 128 -16.09 4.60 4.21
CA GLU A 128 -17.53 4.83 4.08
C GLU A 128 -18.21 3.47 3.89
N ALA A 129 -19.23 3.18 4.69
CA ALA A 129 -19.93 1.90 4.70
C ALA A 129 -21.30 2.01 5.41
N GLU A 130 -22.13 0.98 5.35
CA GLU A 130 -23.39 0.91 6.10
C GLU A 130 -23.14 0.41 7.53
N PHE A 131 -23.16 1.32 8.52
CA PHE A 131 -23.06 0.99 9.96
C PHE A 131 -23.57 2.15 10.84
N THR A 132 -23.78 1.89 12.14
CA THR A 132 -24.02 2.92 13.16
C THR A 132 -22.78 3.19 14.00
N ALA A 133 -22.60 4.43 14.47
CA ALA A 133 -21.46 4.77 15.33
C ALA A 133 -21.36 3.87 16.57
N ASP A 134 -22.51 3.44 17.13
CA ASP A 134 -22.59 2.54 18.27
C ASP A 134 -22.00 1.14 17.96
N ASP A 135 -22.16 0.62 16.73
CA ASP A 135 -21.60 -0.68 16.33
C ASP A 135 -20.07 -0.66 16.28
N VAL A 136 -19.50 0.44 15.76
CA VAL A 136 -18.06 0.66 15.74
C VAL A 136 -17.54 0.88 17.16
N ALA A 137 -18.23 1.69 17.98
CA ALA A 137 -17.87 1.92 19.37
C ALA A 137 -17.84 0.63 20.19
N ALA A 138 -18.80 -0.29 19.96
CA ALA A 138 -18.81 -1.60 20.59
C ALA A 138 -17.60 -2.45 20.19
N THR A 139 -17.16 -2.37 18.93
CA THR A 139 -15.94 -3.06 18.48
C THR A 139 -14.70 -2.45 19.13
N LEU A 140 -14.60 -1.12 19.16
CA LEU A 140 -13.44 -0.42 19.74
C LEU A 140 -13.30 -0.66 21.25
N ALA A 141 -14.40 -0.86 21.97
CA ALA A 141 -14.40 -1.10 23.41
C ALA A 141 -13.62 -2.37 23.84
N ASP A 142 -13.42 -3.33 22.94
CA ASP A 142 -12.67 -4.58 23.20
C ASP A 142 -11.18 -4.48 22.76
N THR A 143 -10.74 -3.31 22.31
CA THR A 143 -9.40 -3.01 21.77
C THR A 143 -8.66 -1.98 22.64
N GLY A 144 -7.44 -1.60 22.22
CA GLY A 144 -6.67 -0.52 22.86
C GLY A 144 -7.19 0.91 22.65
N TYR A 145 -8.31 1.11 21.94
CA TYR A 145 -8.91 2.42 21.74
C TYR A 145 -9.69 2.92 22.96
N GLU A 146 -9.42 4.16 23.37
CA GLU A 146 -10.14 4.85 24.43
C GLU A 146 -10.90 6.08 23.88
N PRO A 147 -12.08 6.42 24.41
CA PRO A 147 -12.79 7.64 24.03
C PRO A 147 -11.96 8.90 24.31
N ASP A 148 -11.84 9.78 23.30
CA ASP A 148 -11.05 11.01 23.29
C ASP A 148 -11.90 12.22 22.83
N GLY A 149 -13.14 12.28 23.31
CA GLY A 149 -14.05 13.39 23.07
C GLY A 149 -14.79 13.32 21.73
N SER A 150 -15.04 14.48 21.11
CA SER A 150 -15.82 14.57 19.87
C SER A 150 -15.35 15.73 19.00
N TYR A 151 -15.52 15.59 17.69
CA TYR A 151 -15.20 16.61 16.70
C TYR A 151 -16.26 16.66 15.60
N ARG A 152 -16.94 17.80 15.43
CA ARG A 152 -17.98 18.01 14.39
C ARG A 152 -18.99 16.86 14.23
N SER A 153 -19.49 16.34 15.35
CA SER A 153 -20.45 15.22 15.43
C SER A 153 -19.85 13.84 15.13
N TYR A 154 -18.53 13.72 15.13
CA TYR A 154 -17.83 12.44 15.25
C TYR A 154 -17.44 12.21 16.70
N ASP A 155 -17.61 10.98 17.18
CA ASP A 155 -17.00 10.51 18.41
C ASP A 155 -15.54 10.15 18.11
N VAL A 156 -14.60 10.70 18.89
CA VAL A 156 -13.17 10.53 18.67
C VAL A 156 -12.64 9.51 19.67
N TYR A 157 -11.78 8.62 19.18
CA TYR A 157 -11.08 7.62 19.95
C TYR A 157 -9.58 7.75 19.71
N SER A 158 -8.78 7.54 20.75
CA SER A 158 -7.33 7.57 20.67
C SER A 158 -6.77 6.26 21.21
N ARG A 159 -5.58 5.92 20.72
CA ARG A 159 -4.87 4.70 21.09
C ARG A 159 -3.40 5.05 21.30
N SER A 160 -2.90 4.79 22.51
CA SER A 160 -1.58 5.27 22.95
C SER A 160 -0.44 4.26 22.79
N ASP A 161 -0.74 2.95 22.82
CA ASP A 161 0.23 1.88 22.60
C ASP A 161 0.81 1.92 21.18
N VAL A 162 -0.03 2.22 20.19
CA VAL A 162 0.37 2.56 18.83
C VAL A 162 -0.38 3.82 18.40
N ARG A 163 0.30 4.97 18.46
CA ARG A 163 -0.27 6.32 18.23
C ARG A 163 -1.22 6.37 17.03
N ARG A 164 -2.51 6.17 17.31
CA ARG A 164 -3.59 6.08 16.33
C ARG A 164 -4.81 6.81 16.87
N ARG A 165 -5.59 7.38 15.96
CA ARG A 165 -6.85 8.05 16.27
C ARG A 165 -7.91 7.62 15.27
N ALA A 166 -9.14 7.50 15.74
CA ALA A 166 -10.30 7.22 14.91
C ALA A 166 -11.43 8.20 15.26
N ALA A 167 -11.98 8.89 14.27
CA ALA A 167 -13.21 9.66 14.38
C ALA A 167 -14.34 8.89 13.71
N VAL A 168 -15.41 8.64 14.45
CA VAL A 168 -16.51 7.77 14.04
C VAL A 168 -17.82 8.55 14.04
N ARG A 169 -18.60 8.42 12.97
CA ARG A 169 -20.02 8.75 12.93
C ARG A 169 -20.75 7.70 12.11
N ASP A 170 -22.08 7.75 12.08
CA ASP A 170 -22.87 6.87 11.21
C ASP A 170 -22.35 6.89 9.76
N GLY A 171 -21.98 5.69 9.31
CA GLY A 171 -21.46 5.40 7.98
C GLY A 171 -20.11 5.98 7.59
N VAL A 172 -19.37 6.65 8.49
CA VAL A 172 -18.00 7.14 8.20
C VAL A 172 -17.03 6.94 9.36
N VAL A 173 -15.90 6.28 9.10
CA VAL A 173 -14.72 6.28 9.98
C VAL A 173 -13.61 7.08 9.31
N VAL A 174 -12.97 7.98 10.04
CA VAL A 174 -11.72 8.66 9.65
C VAL A 174 -10.63 8.20 10.61
N TRP A 175 -9.68 7.41 10.12
CA TRP A 175 -8.62 6.80 10.91
C TRP A 175 -7.26 7.38 10.51
N ALA A 176 -6.43 7.69 11.48
CA ALA A 176 -5.06 8.12 11.26
C ALA A 176 -4.11 7.34 12.17
N SER A 177 -2.91 7.08 11.65
CA SER A 177 -1.83 6.39 12.36
C SER A 177 -0.53 7.13 12.12
N ALA A 178 0.25 7.34 13.18
CA ALA A 178 1.58 7.94 13.06
C ALA A 178 2.60 7.07 12.31
N ASN A 179 2.30 5.78 12.11
CA ASN A 179 3.17 4.87 11.35
C ASN A 179 2.77 4.81 9.86
N GLU A 180 1.47 4.88 9.57
CA GLU A 180 0.95 4.73 8.19
C GLU A 180 0.79 6.06 7.44
N HIS A 181 0.66 7.17 8.16
CA HIS A 181 0.35 8.47 7.59
C HIS A 181 1.47 9.46 7.90
N ASN A 182 1.98 10.15 6.87
CA ASN A 182 3.15 11.02 6.98
C ASN A 182 2.89 12.29 7.84
N ALA A 183 1.65 12.79 7.86
CA ALA A 183 1.23 13.81 8.81
C ALA A 183 -0.22 13.55 9.21
N PRO A 184 -0.45 12.67 10.21
CA PRO A 184 -1.78 12.21 10.55
C PRO A 184 -2.68 13.37 11.02
N ASP A 185 -3.81 13.58 10.34
CA ASP A 185 -4.75 14.67 10.65
C ASP A 185 -6.20 14.27 10.30
N ILE A 186 -6.94 13.84 11.32
CA ILE A 186 -8.36 13.48 11.17
C ILE A 186 -9.24 14.74 11.06
N GLU A 187 -8.89 15.84 11.74
CA GLU A 187 -9.65 17.08 11.75
C GLU A 187 -9.62 17.77 10.38
N GLY A 188 -8.43 17.91 9.76
CA GLY A 188 -8.26 18.45 8.42
C GLY A 188 -9.00 17.64 7.35
N THR A 189 -8.96 16.31 7.48
CA THR A 189 -9.69 15.38 6.60
C THR A 189 -11.21 15.56 6.73
N ILE A 190 -11.74 15.64 7.96
CA ILE A 190 -13.16 15.87 8.24
C ILE A 190 -13.61 17.24 7.71
N ASP A 191 -12.80 18.27 7.93
CA ASP A 191 -13.09 19.63 7.47
C ASP A 191 -13.16 19.71 5.94
N ALA A 192 -12.25 19.06 5.23
CA ALA A 192 -12.31 18.96 3.77
C ALA A 192 -13.56 18.20 3.32
N GLY A 193 -13.81 17.03 3.93
CA GLY A 193 -14.93 16.16 3.61
C GLY A 193 -16.28 16.87 3.64
N HIS A 194 -16.49 17.71 4.65
CA HIS A 194 -17.73 18.48 4.83
C HIS A 194 -17.70 19.89 4.23
N GLY A 195 -16.61 20.26 3.55
CA GLY A 195 -16.49 21.55 2.84
C GLY A 195 -16.35 22.74 3.78
N HIS A 196 -15.72 22.52 4.94
CA HIS A 196 -15.38 23.56 5.90
C HIS A 196 -14.02 24.22 5.61
N THR A 197 -13.24 23.63 4.72
CA THR A 197 -12.01 24.19 4.14
C THR A 197 -12.04 24.00 2.61
N GLU A 198 -11.18 24.75 1.91
CA GLU A 198 -10.97 24.59 0.47
C GLU A 198 -10.35 23.22 0.20
N ARG A 199 -10.75 22.57 -0.90
CA ARG A 199 -10.28 21.22 -1.23
C ARG A 199 -9.23 21.25 -2.31
N TYR A 200 -8.35 20.24 -2.35
CA TYR A 200 -7.21 20.25 -3.26
C TYR A 200 -7.60 20.34 -4.74
N HIS A 201 -8.63 19.62 -5.14
CA HIS A 201 -9.16 19.67 -6.51
C HIS A 201 -9.78 21.03 -6.89
N GLU A 202 -10.08 21.91 -5.93
CA GLU A 202 -10.62 23.25 -6.20
C GLU A 202 -9.49 24.26 -6.44
N GLN A 203 -8.24 23.92 -6.10
CA GLN A 203 -7.07 24.81 -6.22
C GLN A 203 -6.00 24.29 -7.18
N ASN A 204 -6.03 23.01 -7.54
CA ASN A 204 -5.06 22.40 -8.43
C ASN A 204 -5.74 21.87 -9.70
N ASP A 205 -5.58 22.61 -10.80
CA ASP A 205 -6.13 22.28 -12.12
C ASP A 205 -5.69 20.89 -12.61
N ALA A 206 -4.46 20.45 -12.31
CA ALA A 206 -3.93 19.15 -12.72
C ALA A 206 -4.64 18.02 -12.00
N PHE A 207 -4.76 18.16 -10.69
CA PHE A 207 -5.46 17.22 -9.83
C PHE A 207 -6.95 17.16 -10.14
N GLU A 208 -7.60 18.31 -10.36
CA GLU A 208 -9.01 18.36 -10.80
C GLU A 208 -9.21 17.56 -12.09
N ALA A 209 -8.41 17.84 -13.11
CA ALA A 209 -8.58 17.24 -14.42
C ALA A 209 -8.23 15.74 -14.43
N VAL A 210 -7.21 15.31 -13.68
CA VAL A 210 -6.85 13.87 -13.56
C VAL A 210 -7.93 13.12 -12.77
N THR A 211 -8.43 13.68 -11.66
CA THR A 211 -9.51 13.04 -10.90
C THR A 211 -10.83 13.01 -11.68
N ASP A 212 -11.14 14.03 -12.50
CA ASP A 212 -12.29 14.01 -13.42
C ASP A 212 -12.16 12.90 -14.48
N ALA A 213 -10.98 12.73 -15.08
CA ALA A 213 -10.74 11.69 -16.08
C ALA A 213 -10.77 10.26 -15.47
N ALA A 214 -10.20 10.10 -14.27
CA ALA A 214 -10.17 8.83 -13.57
C ALA A 214 -11.56 8.43 -13.04
N GLY A 215 -12.34 9.41 -12.54
CA GLY A 215 -13.59 9.19 -11.83
C GLY A 215 -13.45 8.29 -10.60
N ALA A 216 -14.58 7.88 -10.02
CA ALA A 216 -14.64 6.82 -9.01
C ALA A 216 -14.44 5.45 -9.67
N SER A 217 -13.19 5.14 -9.99
CA SER A 217 -12.80 3.82 -10.47
C SER A 217 -12.79 2.82 -9.32
N ARG A 218 -13.11 1.56 -9.62
CA ARG A 218 -13.19 0.46 -8.64
C ARG A 218 -11.93 0.35 -7.79
N MET A 219 -10.78 0.65 -8.38
CA MET A 219 -9.57 0.97 -7.65
C MET A 219 -8.83 2.10 -8.37
N LEU A 220 -8.14 2.93 -7.61
CA LEU A 220 -7.44 4.10 -8.12
C LEU A 220 -6.27 4.45 -7.22
N TYR A 221 -5.17 4.87 -7.83
CA TYR A 221 -4.01 5.48 -7.19
C TYR A 221 -3.63 6.74 -7.98
N ILE A 222 -3.44 7.87 -7.32
CA ILE A 222 -3.01 9.15 -7.93
C ILE A 222 -1.86 9.73 -7.11
N GLY A 223 -0.89 10.33 -7.80
CA GLY A 223 0.20 11.08 -7.18
C GLY A 223 1.38 10.21 -6.72
N GLY A 224 2.41 10.86 -6.18
CA GLY A 224 3.71 10.23 -5.86
C GLY A 224 4.40 9.60 -7.08
N SER A 225 5.32 8.67 -6.82
CA SER A 225 5.95 7.80 -7.83
C SER A 225 4.98 6.73 -8.35
N HIS A 226 3.76 7.12 -8.74
CA HIS A 226 2.81 6.21 -9.37
C HIS A 226 3.49 5.45 -10.53
N PRO A 227 3.10 4.20 -10.80
CA PRO A 227 3.49 3.50 -12.03
C PRO A 227 2.84 4.22 -13.22
N GLY A 228 3.51 5.27 -13.70
CA GLY A 228 3.12 6.05 -14.86
C GLY A 228 3.76 5.51 -16.14
N LEU A 229 3.24 5.96 -17.28
CA LEU A 229 3.80 5.75 -18.62
C LEU A 229 5.12 6.51 -18.80
N ASN A 230 5.22 7.67 -18.18
CA ASN A 230 6.42 8.49 -18.14
C ASN A 230 6.38 9.46 -16.94
N PRO A 231 6.50 8.93 -15.71
CA PRO A 231 6.34 9.72 -14.49
C PRO A 231 7.41 10.81 -14.33
N GLU A 232 8.54 10.74 -15.05
CA GLU A 232 9.57 11.78 -15.06
C GLU A 232 9.14 13.06 -15.80
N ILE A 233 8.10 12.99 -16.64
CA ILE A 233 7.64 14.10 -17.49
C ILE A 233 6.18 14.48 -17.20
N ALA A 234 5.36 13.54 -16.77
CA ALA A 234 3.98 13.82 -16.41
C ALA A 234 3.91 14.83 -15.24
N GLU A 235 2.97 15.78 -15.34
CA GLU A 235 2.64 16.72 -14.25
C GLU A 235 1.94 15.96 -13.12
N LEU A 236 1.04 15.04 -13.49
CA LEU A 236 0.33 14.16 -12.57
C LEU A 236 -0.21 12.96 -13.35
N GLY A 237 -0.36 11.81 -12.70
CA GLY A 237 -1.05 10.69 -13.30
C GLY A 237 -1.76 9.79 -12.30
N ALA A 238 -2.49 8.85 -12.86
CA ALA A 238 -3.37 7.93 -12.17
C ALA A 238 -3.24 6.52 -12.73
N ASP A 239 -3.23 5.54 -11.84
CA ASP A 239 -3.38 4.12 -12.14
C ASP A 239 -4.74 3.66 -11.61
N ALA A 240 -5.61 3.18 -12.48
CA ALA A 240 -6.98 2.83 -12.14
C ALA A 240 -7.42 1.48 -12.68
N PHE A 241 -8.28 0.80 -11.92
CA PHE A 241 -9.01 -0.37 -12.37
C PHE A 241 -10.51 -0.09 -12.39
N ARG A 242 -11.15 -0.49 -13.49
CA ARG A 242 -12.60 -0.54 -13.62
C ARG A 242 -13.04 -1.96 -13.87
N ILE A 243 -14.20 -2.34 -13.34
CA ILE A 243 -14.80 -3.66 -13.54
C ILE A 243 -16.23 -3.47 -13.98
N ASP A 244 -16.58 -4.12 -15.08
CA ASP A 244 -17.95 -4.14 -15.62
C ASP A 244 -18.21 -5.50 -16.29
N ASP A 245 -19.40 -6.08 -16.05
CA ASP A 245 -19.84 -7.36 -16.59
C ASP A 245 -18.77 -8.49 -16.55
N GLY A 246 -18.03 -8.58 -15.43
CA GLY A 246 -17.00 -9.61 -15.23
C GLY A 246 -15.74 -9.41 -16.09
N VAL A 247 -15.52 -8.20 -16.60
CA VAL A 247 -14.31 -7.80 -17.32
C VAL A 247 -13.61 -6.70 -16.54
N ALA A 248 -12.30 -6.87 -16.30
CA ALA A 248 -11.47 -5.84 -15.70
C ALA A 248 -10.77 -5.01 -16.80
N TYR A 249 -10.64 -3.71 -16.53
CA TYR A 249 -9.94 -2.75 -17.37
C TYR A 249 -8.91 -2.05 -16.49
N HIS A 250 -7.65 -2.05 -16.94
CA HIS A 250 -6.57 -1.28 -16.33
C HIS A 250 -6.39 0.01 -17.14
N LEU A 251 -6.37 1.15 -16.47
CA LEU A 251 -6.14 2.45 -17.06
C LEU A 251 -4.90 3.07 -16.45
N LEU A 252 -4.05 3.62 -17.30
CA LEU A 252 -3.02 4.60 -16.92
C LEU A 252 -3.39 5.93 -17.56
N ILE A 253 -3.59 6.95 -16.74
CA ILE A 253 -3.98 8.29 -17.17
C ILE A 253 -2.88 9.25 -16.74
N GLU A 254 -2.26 9.93 -17.69
CA GLU A 254 -1.26 10.95 -17.40
C GLU A 254 -1.66 12.29 -18.01
N ARG A 255 -1.46 13.35 -17.23
CA ARG A 255 -1.54 14.72 -17.69
C ARG A 255 -0.13 15.30 -17.79
N TYR A 256 0.15 15.94 -18.92
CA TYR A 256 1.40 16.66 -19.16
C TYR A 256 1.18 18.17 -19.08
N GLU A 257 2.24 18.92 -18.73
CA GLU A 257 2.21 20.39 -18.70
C GLU A 257 1.81 20.97 -20.07
N SER A 258 2.36 20.40 -21.16
CA SER A 258 2.10 20.80 -22.54
C SER A 258 1.59 19.64 -23.40
N ALA A 259 0.63 19.94 -24.28
CA ALA A 259 0.11 18.99 -25.25
C ALA A 259 1.17 18.53 -26.26
N ALA A 260 2.27 19.28 -26.42
CA ALA A 260 3.39 18.87 -27.27
C ALA A 260 4.21 17.70 -26.67
N ASP A 261 4.15 17.51 -25.35
CA ASP A 261 4.87 16.45 -24.66
C ASP A 261 4.10 15.12 -24.70
N ASN A 262 2.79 15.19 -24.89
CA ASN A 262 1.91 14.05 -25.12
C ASN A 262 2.07 13.47 -26.54
N SER A 263 2.35 12.17 -26.65
CA SER A 263 2.46 11.50 -27.94
C SER A 263 2.15 10.02 -27.84
N ALA A 264 1.06 9.60 -28.48
CA ALA A 264 0.66 8.19 -28.52
C ALA A 264 1.76 7.26 -29.06
N ASP A 265 2.57 7.70 -30.03
CA ASP A 265 3.68 6.90 -30.56
C ASP A 265 4.83 6.75 -29.55
N ARG A 266 5.10 7.80 -28.76
CA ARG A 266 6.07 7.71 -27.64
C ARG A 266 5.55 6.77 -26.56
N THR A 267 4.29 6.91 -26.15
CA THR A 267 3.65 6.02 -25.16
C THR A 267 3.67 4.56 -25.62
N LYS A 268 3.31 4.27 -26.88
CA LYS A 268 3.41 2.90 -27.44
C LYS A 268 4.85 2.38 -27.43
N SER A 269 5.82 3.25 -27.72
CA SER A 269 7.23 2.88 -27.69
C SER A 269 7.73 2.60 -26.27
N ALA A 270 7.26 3.35 -25.27
CA ALA A 270 7.55 3.13 -23.85
C ALA A 270 6.96 1.78 -23.40
N LEU A 271 5.67 1.53 -23.66
CA LEU A 271 5.01 0.26 -23.33
C LEU A 271 5.65 -0.96 -23.99
N GLU A 272 6.21 -0.83 -25.21
CA GLU A 272 6.95 -1.91 -25.86
C GLU A 272 8.29 -2.22 -25.16
N GLN A 273 8.89 -1.23 -24.50
CA GLN A 273 10.17 -1.35 -23.77
C GLN A 273 9.96 -1.73 -22.29
N GLN A 274 8.86 -1.26 -21.69
CA GLN A 274 8.61 -1.28 -20.25
C GLN A 274 7.21 -1.87 -19.94
N ARG A 275 6.96 -3.09 -20.42
CA ARG A 275 5.71 -3.85 -20.16
C ARG A 275 5.32 -4.04 -18.68
N HIS A 276 6.17 -3.66 -17.74
CA HIS A 276 5.88 -3.79 -16.31
C HIS A 276 4.87 -2.77 -15.79
N GLU A 277 4.57 -1.71 -16.56
CA GLU A 277 3.59 -0.68 -16.17
C GLU A 277 2.13 -1.15 -16.30
N LEU A 278 1.86 -2.14 -17.15
CA LEU A 278 0.55 -2.79 -17.24
C LEU A 278 0.57 -4.14 -16.54
N THR A 279 -0.60 -4.57 -16.06
CA THR A 279 -0.75 -5.94 -15.54
C THR A 279 -0.25 -6.99 -16.54
N LYS A 280 0.42 -8.03 -16.05
CA LYS A 280 0.99 -9.12 -16.87
C LYS A 280 -0.07 -9.83 -17.73
N GLU A 281 -1.33 -9.72 -17.32
CA GLU A 281 -2.54 -10.22 -17.92
C GLU A 281 -2.99 -9.45 -19.17
N ALA A 282 -2.60 -8.17 -19.31
CA ALA A 282 -3.10 -7.28 -20.34
C ALA A 282 -2.92 -7.87 -21.76
N ARG A 283 -4.02 -7.98 -22.51
CA ARG A 283 -4.02 -8.62 -23.85
C ARG A 283 -4.16 -7.62 -24.99
N THR A 284 -5.11 -6.70 -24.84
CA THR A 284 -5.41 -5.65 -25.82
C THR A 284 -5.19 -4.32 -25.14
N VAL A 285 -4.43 -3.46 -25.80
CA VAL A 285 -4.07 -2.13 -25.31
C VAL A 285 -4.56 -1.10 -26.30
N ASP A 286 -5.27 -0.09 -25.80
CA ASP A 286 -5.58 1.13 -26.51
C ASP A 286 -4.73 2.26 -25.96
N VAL A 287 -4.29 3.16 -26.83
CA VAL A 287 -3.47 4.32 -26.45
C VAL A 287 -4.07 5.53 -27.14
N GLU A 288 -4.62 6.41 -26.33
CA GLU A 288 -5.21 7.67 -26.76
C GLU A 288 -4.36 8.83 -26.25
N ALA A 289 -4.18 9.83 -27.09
CA ALA A 289 -3.53 11.09 -26.75
C ALA A 289 -4.48 12.22 -27.16
N ASP A 290 -5.08 12.88 -26.17
CA ASP A 290 -6.00 14.00 -26.38
C ASP A 290 -5.54 15.23 -25.60
N GLY A 291 -5.11 16.27 -26.34
CA GLY A 291 -4.54 17.48 -25.76
C GLY A 291 -3.40 17.15 -24.79
N ARG A 292 -3.60 17.48 -23.50
CA ARG A 292 -2.63 17.26 -22.43
C ARG A 292 -2.71 15.86 -21.79
N PHE A 293 -3.64 15.02 -22.19
CA PHE A 293 -3.86 13.70 -21.60
C PHE A 293 -3.38 12.56 -22.47
N ALA A 294 -2.53 11.69 -21.92
CA ALA A 294 -2.36 10.33 -22.44
C ALA A 294 -3.22 9.37 -21.61
N THR A 295 -3.97 8.50 -22.28
CA THR A 295 -4.70 7.42 -21.64
C THR A 295 -4.32 6.11 -22.28
N VAL A 296 -3.86 5.16 -21.47
CA VAL A 296 -3.63 3.79 -21.87
C VAL A 296 -4.67 2.93 -21.22
N SER A 297 -5.46 2.23 -22.03
CA SER A 297 -6.52 1.34 -21.57
C SER A 297 -6.20 -0.09 -21.96
N ALA A 298 -6.24 -1.00 -21.01
CA ALA A 298 -5.97 -2.40 -21.26
C ALA A 298 -7.13 -3.28 -20.78
N ARG A 299 -7.59 -4.19 -21.64
CA ARG A 299 -8.53 -5.23 -21.22
C ARG A 299 -7.77 -6.35 -20.52
N VAL A 300 -8.15 -6.60 -19.27
CA VAL A 300 -7.53 -7.57 -18.38
C VAL A 300 -8.46 -8.78 -18.24
N PRO A 301 -8.06 -9.96 -18.74
CA PRO A 301 -8.84 -11.17 -18.53
C PRO A 301 -8.84 -11.54 -17.04
N THR A 302 -10.03 -11.80 -16.51
CA THR A 302 -10.19 -12.44 -15.21
C THR A 302 -9.60 -13.85 -15.27
N ARG A 303 -8.66 -14.22 -14.39
CA ARG A 303 -8.04 -15.56 -14.37
C ARG A 303 -8.74 -16.51 -13.37
N PRO A 304 -9.66 -17.41 -13.80
CA PRO A 304 -10.43 -18.30 -12.91
C PRO A 304 -9.64 -19.39 -12.19
N ASN A 305 -8.43 -19.74 -12.63
CA ASN A 305 -7.80 -21.02 -12.27
C ASN A 305 -6.41 -20.90 -11.64
N ARG A 306 -6.03 -19.76 -11.08
CA ARG A 306 -4.77 -19.63 -10.34
C ARG A 306 -5.07 -19.59 -8.85
N GLU A 307 -4.44 -20.49 -8.11
CA GLU A 307 -4.41 -20.43 -6.64
C GLU A 307 -3.83 -19.07 -6.24
N ARG A 308 -4.54 -18.36 -5.37
CA ARG A 308 -4.09 -17.04 -4.89
C ARG A 308 -2.94 -17.29 -3.93
N ASP A 309 -1.89 -16.49 -4.05
CA ASP A 309 -0.87 -16.47 -3.02
C ASP A 309 -1.52 -15.93 -1.74
N PRO A 310 -1.49 -16.66 -0.62
CA PRO A 310 -2.08 -16.19 0.63
C PRO A 310 -1.61 -14.78 0.99
N ILE A 311 -0.34 -14.45 0.69
CA ILE A 311 0.28 -13.14 0.99
C ILE A 311 -0.42 -11.94 0.34
N ASP A 312 -1.18 -12.16 -0.73
CA ASP A 312 -1.83 -11.10 -1.49
C ASP A 312 -3.17 -10.67 -0.89
N ASP A 313 -3.75 -11.42 0.05
CA ASP A 313 -5.00 -11.08 0.75
C ASP A 313 -4.89 -11.38 2.27
N PRO A 314 -3.99 -10.68 2.98
CA PRO A 314 -3.80 -10.80 4.43
C PRO A 314 -5.10 -10.50 5.20
N PRO A 315 -5.26 -11.01 6.43
CA PRO A 315 -6.41 -10.71 7.28
C PRO A 315 -6.41 -9.22 7.69
N GLN A 316 -7.59 -8.61 7.80
CA GLN A 316 -7.75 -7.31 8.45
C GLN A 316 -7.93 -7.52 9.95
N VAL A 317 -7.00 -6.99 10.74
CA VAL A 317 -6.91 -7.23 12.19
C VAL A 317 -6.51 -5.94 12.90
N THR A 318 -7.18 -5.66 14.01
CA THR A 318 -6.68 -4.72 15.02
C THR A 318 -5.66 -5.43 15.89
N TRP A 319 -4.39 -5.10 15.72
CA TRP A 319 -3.29 -5.62 16.53
C TRP A 319 -3.05 -4.73 17.74
N GLY A 320 -2.72 -5.33 18.88
CA GLY A 320 -2.26 -4.62 20.07
C GLY A 320 -0.93 -5.15 20.58
N GLY A 321 -0.18 -4.27 21.22
CA GLY A 321 1.16 -4.57 21.70
C GLY A 321 1.53 -3.77 22.94
N ASN A 322 2.22 -4.41 23.88
CA ASN A 322 2.76 -3.72 25.05
C ASN A 322 4.16 -4.24 25.37
N PHE A 323 5.10 -3.33 25.61
CA PHE A 323 6.45 -3.65 26.02
C PHE A 323 6.62 -3.43 27.54
N ASP A 324 7.09 -4.46 28.25
CA ASP A 324 7.55 -4.34 29.63
C ASP A 324 9.08 -4.19 29.65
N PRO A 325 9.63 -2.99 29.90
CA PRO A 325 11.07 -2.77 29.90
C PRO A 325 11.78 -3.42 31.09
N ALA A 326 11.08 -3.70 32.20
CA ALA A 326 11.68 -4.32 33.37
C ALA A 326 11.81 -5.85 33.19
N ALA A 327 10.81 -6.47 32.58
CA ALA A 327 10.83 -7.89 32.23
C ALA A 327 11.53 -8.16 30.89
N ARG A 328 11.73 -7.13 30.06
CA ARG A 328 12.26 -7.24 28.69
C ARG A 328 11.39 -8.16 27.83
N THR A 329 10.07 -7.99 27.92
CA THR A 329 9.09 -8.81 27.20
C THR A 329 8.11 -7.96 26.43
N VAL A 330 7.73 -8.41 25.24
CA VAL A 330 6.65 -7.82 24.45
C VAL A 330 5.45 -8.75 24.48
N THR A 331 4.28 -8.23 24.82
CA THR A 331 3.01 -8.95 24.71
C THR A 331 2.28 -8.44 23.47
N LEU A 332 1.93 -9.35 22.56
CA LEU A 332 1.18 -9.05 21.34
C LEU A 332 -0.20 -9.73 21.40
N ARG A 333 -1.22 -9.04 20.90
CA ARG A 333 -2.61 -9.50 20.94
C ARG A 333 -3.33 -9.28 19.62
N HIS A 334 -4.13 -10.26 19.21
CA HIS A 334 -5.17 -10.10 18.20
C HIS A 334 -6.42 -9.52 18.90
N GLU A 335 -6.67 -8.23 18.75
CA GLU A 335 -7.72 -7.55 19.52
C GLU A 335 -9.09 -7.58 18.85
N ALA A 336 -9.14 -7.53 17.52
CA ALA A 336 -10.38 -7.62 16.75
C ALA A 336 -10.10 -7.98 15.28
N GLY A 337 -11.09 -8.54 14.58
CA GLY A 337 -11.05 -8.74 13.12
C GLY A 337 -10.99 -10.20 12.67
N GLU A 338 -10.45 -10.41 11.48
CA GLU A 338 -10.46 -11.73 10.82
C GLU A 338 -9.51 -12.71 11.52
N SER A 339 -9.93 -13.97 11.65
CA SER A 339 -9.02 -15.05 12.05
C SER A 339 -8.07 -15.41 10.91
N ALA A 340 -6.88 -15.89 11.25
CA ALA A 340 -5.83 -16.18 10.27
C ALA A 340 -5.09 -17.47 10.58
N ASP A 341 -4.47 -18.05 9.55
CA ASP A 341 -3.58 -19.20 9.70
C ASP A 341 -2.30 -18.77 10.43
N SER A 342 -2.01 -19.39 11.57
CA SER A 342 -0.81 -19.07 12.37
C SER A 342 0.49 -19.39 11.65
N ASP A 343 0.47 -20.33 10.69
CA ASP A 343 1.65 -20.66 9.87
C ASP A 343 2.07 -19.50 8.95
N LEU A 344 1.19 -18.51 8.78
CA LEU A 344 1.42 -17.30 7.99
C LEU A 344 1.68 -16.07 8.87
N ILE A 345 1.61 -16.16 10.19
CA ILE A 345 1.86 -15.02 11.08
C ILE A 345 3.19 -15.23 11.80
N CYS A 346 4.17 -14.42 11.40
CA CYS A 346 5.49 -14.38 11.99
C CYS A 346 5.71 -13.04 12.69
N TYR A 347 6.73 -13.00 13.55
CA TYR A 347 7.29 -11.77 14.06
C TYR A 347 8.76 -11.65 13.66
N ASP A 348 9.26 -10.44 13.73
CA ASP A 348 10.65 -10.06 13.56
C ASP A 348 11.03 -9.09 14.68
N ILE A 349 12.29 -9.16 15.12
CA ILE A 349 12.83 -8.28 16.16
C ILE A 349 13.69 -7.26 15.45
N ASP A 350 13.27 -6.00 15.48
CA ASP A 350 14.04 -4.94 14.86
C ASP A 350 15.25 -4.61 15.73
N THR A 351 16.44 -4.65 15.12
CA THR A 351 17.65 -4.11 15.72
C THR A 351 18.36 -3.15 14.76
N PRO A 352 19.14 -2.18 15.29
CA PRO A 352 19.92 -1.27 14.46
C PRO A 352 20.94 -1.96 13.54
N GLU A 353 21.35 -3.19 13.85
CA GLU A 353 22.37 -3.93 13.12
C GLU A 353 21.82 -4.66 11.87
N ASP A 354 20.52 -4.95 11.85
CA ASP A 354 19.89 -5.78 10.80
C ASP A 354 19.68 -5.02 9.48
N GLY A 355 19.81 -3.69 9.49
CA GLY A 355 19.73 -2.88 8.27
C GLY A 355 18.40 -3.02 7.51
N GLY A 356 17.33 -3.45 8.19
CA GLY A 356 16.01 -3.72 7.60
C GLY A 356 15.86 -5.12 7.00
N GLU A 357 16.81 -6.04 7.21
CA GLU A 357 16.57 -7.46 6.99
C GLU A 357 15.49 -7.97 7.96
N VAL A 358 14.64 -8.89 7.49
CA VAL A 358 13.53 -9.45 8.28
C VAL A 358 13.79 -10.93 8.54
N GLU A 359 13.91 -11.31 9.81
CA GLU A 359 14.06 -12.69 10.26
C GLU A 359 12.73 -13.22 10.80
N LYS A 360 11.98 -13.94 9.95
CA LYS A 360 10.67 -14.48 10.33
C LYS A 360 10.77 -15.58 11.38
N LYS A 361 10.19 -15.31 12.55
CA LYS A 361 9.99 -16.28 13.64
C LYS A 361 8.48 -16.55 13.82
N PRO A 362 8.02 -17.80 13.92
CA PRO A 362 6.59 -18.08 14.12
C PRO A 362 6.07 -17.42 15.39
N LEU A 363 4.95 -16.69 15.31
CA LEU A 363 4.40 -15.96 16.44
C LEU A 363 3.53 -16.84 17.36
N TRP A 364 2.83 -17.83 16.78
CA TRP A 364 2.05 -18.84 17.50
C TRP A 364 2.38 -20.27 17.02
N PRO A 365 3.55 -20.83 17.38
CA PRO A 365 4.00 -22.13 16.87
C PRO A 365 3.13 -23.32 17.33
N ASP A 366 2.39 -23.16 18.44
CA ASP A 366 1.56 -24.22 19.04
C ASP A 366 0.08 -24.12 18.65
N GLN A 367 -0.28 -23.18 17.77
CA GLN A 367 -1.65 -22.98 17.30
C GLN A 367 -1.71 -23.21 15.79
N LYS A 368 -2.94 -23.38 15.28
CA LYS A 368 -3.21 -23.47 13.83
C LYS A 368 -3.97 -22.24 13.31
N THR A 369 -4.66 -21.54 14.20
CA THR A 369 -5.50 -20.41 13.85
C THR A 369 -5.39 -19.40 14.97
N VAL A 370 -5.16 -18.15 14.59
CA VAL A 370 -5.13 -17.00 15.49
C VAL A 370 -6.43 -16.24 15.30
N SER A 371 -7.04 -15.82 16.39
CA SER A 371 -8.36 -15.20 16.44
C SER A 371 -8.43 -14.15 17.54
N THR A 372 -9.50 -13.37 17.54
CA THR A 372 -9.73 -12.32 18.53
C THR A 372 -9.63 -12.85 19.96
N GLY A 373 -8.77 -12.20 20.75
CA GLY A 373 -8.47 -12.55 22.14
C GLY A 373 -7.20 -13.38 22.31
N ASP A 374 -6.62 -13.93 21.24
CA ASP A 374 -5.36 -14.65 21.32
C ASP A 374 -4.20 -13.69 21.62
N GLU A 375 -3.34 -14.11 22.56
CA GLU A 375 -2.21 -13.35 23.08
C GLU A 375 -0.95 -14.21 23.07
N THR A 376 0.21 -13.58 22.89
CA THR A 376 1.52 -14.23 23.02
C THR A 376 2.55 -13.26 23.59
N THR A 377 3.62 -13.81 24.16
CA THR A 377 4.71 -13.04 24.75
C THR A 377 6.03 -13.42 24.10
N ILE A 378 6.78 -12.41 23.66
CA ILE A 378 8.13 -12.53 23.12
C ILE A 378 9.11 -12.09 24.20
N ASP A 379 10.08 -12.94 24.53
CA ASP A 379 11.18 -12.62 25.44
C ASP A 379 12.33 -11.98 24.64
N LEU A 380 12.70 -10.76 25.04
CA LEU A 380 13.79 -9.99 24.43
C LEU A 380 15.04 -9.99 25.31
N SER A 381 15.14 -10.82 26.35
CA SER A 381 16.28 -10.84 27.27
C SER A 381 17.63 -11.04 26.57
N ASP A 382 17.64 -11.81 25.48
CA ASP A 382 18.83 -12.09 24.67
C ASP A 382 19.11 -11.04 23.58
N GLU A 383 18.19 -10.08 23.36
CA GLU A 383 18.25 -9.06 22.30
C GLU A 383 18.33 -7.63 22.85
N PRO A 384 19.37 -7.26 23.64
CA PRO A 384 19.47 -5.99 24.39
C PRO A 384 19.33 -4.73 23.55
N THR A 385 19.59 -4.82 22.25
CA THR A 385 19.57 -3.72 21.28
C THR A 385 18.28 -3.63 20.48
N ALA A 386 17.27 -4.48 20.76
CA ALA A 386 15.98 -4.41 20.09
C ALA A 386 15.32 -3.04 20.28
N ASP A 387 14.88 -2.44 19.18
CA ASP A 387 14.20 -1.13 19.15
C ASP A 387 12.74 -1.23 18.66
N GLY A 388 12.35 -2.37 18.09
CA GLY A 388 11.00 -2.61 17.58
C GLY A 388 10.62 -4.09 17.50
N ILE A 389 9.33 -4.35 17.36
CA ILE A 389 8.79 -5.64 16.93
C ILE A 389 7.89 -5.41 15.72
N ARG A 390 8.07 -6.26 14.70
CA ARG A 390 7.16 -6.30 13.55
C ARG A 390 6.39 -7.59 13.55
N VAL A 391 5.09 -7.51 13.29
CA VAL A 391 4.28 -8.66 12.91
C VAL A 391 4.18 -8.68 11.40
N VAL A 392 4.56 -9.80 10.81
CA VAL A 392 4.60 -9.96 9.35
C VAL A 392 3.75 -11.15 8.92
N TYR A 393 3.15 -11.01 7.75
CA TYR A 393 2.32 -12.02 7.12
C TYR A 393 3.02 -12.65 5.92
N GLY A 394 3.15 -13.96 5.97
CA GLY A 394 3.74 -14.78 4.93
C GLY A 394 4.38 -16.04 5.51
N PRO A 395 4.63 -17.07 4.69
CA PRO A 395 5.25 -18.31 5.15
C PRO A 395 6.63 -18.03 5.77
N ALA A 396 6.94 -18.72 6.87
CA ALA A 396 8.23 -18.58 7.57
C ALA A 396 9.44 -18.93 6.67
N ASP A 397 9.27 -19.91 5.78
CA ASP A 397 10.33 -20.41 4.89
C ASP A 397 10.47 -19.60 3.58
N ASP A 398 9.65 -18.56 3.37
CA ASP A 398 9.69 -17.70 2.19
C ASP A 398 10.31 -16.34 2.53
N VAL A 399 10.91 -15.67 1.54
CA VAL A 399 11.40 -14.30 1.65
C VAL A 399 10.29 -13.26 1.49
N GLY A 400 9.17 -13.59 0.84
CA GLY A 400 8.05 -12.67 0.64
C GLY A 400 7.25 -12.44 1.92
N PHE A 401 6.98 -11.19 2.31
CA PHE A 401 6.11 -10.86 3.44
C PHE A 401 5.33 -9.56 3.24
N ARG A 402 4.30 -9.38 4.05
CA ARG A 402 3.62 -8.10 4.29
C ARG A 402 3.75 -7.69 5.74
N MET A 403 3.87 -6.40 6.03
CA MET A 403 3.80 -5.89 7.39
C MET A 403 2.33 -5.84 7.82
N LEU A 404 2.00 -6.38 9.00
CA LEU A 404 0.66 -6.28 9.58
C LEU A 404 0.60 -5.28 10.73
N PHE A 405 1.72 -5.08 11.41
CA PHE A 405 1.82 -4.25 12.60
C PHE A 405 3.28 -3.99 12.96
N SER A 406 3.57 -2.79 13.43
CA SER A 406 4.86 -2.43 14.03
C SER A 406 4.66 -1.82 15.42
N LEU A 407 5.45 -2.32 16.38
CA LEU A 407 5.49 -1.83 17.76
C LEU A 407 6.90 -1.30 18.07
N PRO A 408 7.09 0.02 18.17
CA PRO A 408 8.32 0.60 18.69
C PRO A 408 8.50 0.24 20.18
N LEU A 409 9.74 -0.03 20.60
CA LEU A 409 10.08 -0.34 22.00
C LEU A 409 10.63 0.87 22.76
N GLU A 410 10.90 1.97 22.07
CA GLU A 410 11.29 3.24 22.70
C GLU A 410 10.05 4.09 23.01
N ASP A 411 10.00 4.65 24.22
CA ASP A 411 9.09 5.74 24.57
C ASP A 411 9.52 7.00 23.80
N GLU A 412 8.99 7.21 22.59
CA GLU A 412 9.01 8.54 22.00
C GLU A 412 8.09 9.47 22.82
N ARG A 413 8.69 10.16 23.80
CA ARG A 413 8.03 11.16 24.66
C ARG A 413 7.60 12.42 23.92
#